data_AF-A0A7J0BJJ9-F1
#
_entry.id   AF-A0A7J0BJJ9-F1
#
_cell.length_a   1.000
_cell.length_b   1.000
_cell.length_c   1.000
_cell.angle_alpha   90.00
_cell.angle_beta   90.00
_cell.angle_gamma   90.00
#
_symmetry.space_group_name_H-M   'P 1'
#
loop_
_entity.id
_entity.type
_entity.pdbx_description
1 polymer ?
#
loop_
_entity_poly.entity_id
_entity_poly.type
_entity_poly.pdbx_seq_one_letter_code
_entity_poly.pdbx_strand_id
1 'polypeptide(L)'
;MVPCFICGKDATGGFIHGFVPAPDSQKVGLCPEHNSLENKKKAILHWIVSMKAEVASGNEHKAYRIKAPLHYLLTIRYTDGGVSSIPCLQWEVTDNSTLQIIRPDKTLTFIPLLHIRQFDVSEEMSPKA
;
A
#
# COMPACT_ATOMS: atom_id res chain seq x y z
N MET A 1 24.46 2.68 7.72
CA MET A 1 25.59 3.53 7.32
C MET A 1 25.44 3.84 5.84
N VAL A 2 25.48 5.12 5.45
CA VAL A 2 25.25 5.54 4.05
C VAL A 2 26.58 5.49 3.28
N PRO A 3 26.71 4.70 2.20
CA PRO A 3 27.94 4.63 1.43
C PRO A 3 28.11 5.86 0.52
N CYS A 4 29.37 6.19 0.23
CA CYS A 4 29.75 7.19 -0.74
C CYS A 4 29.39 6.69 -2.15
N PHE A 5 28.64 7.50 -2.90
CA PHE A 5 28.23 7.23 -4.27
C PHE A 5 29.41 7.01 -5.24
N ILE A 6 30.58 7.59 -4.95
CA ILE A 6 31.74 7.54 -5.85
C ILE A 6 32.68 6.38 -5.50
N CYS A 7 33.03 6.20 -4.22
CA CYS A 7 34.06 5.26 -3.81
C CYS A 7 33.59 4.15 -2.86
N GLY A 8 32.31 4.15 -2.46
CA GLY A 8 31.74 3.14 -1.57
C GLY A 8 32.14 3.23 -0.10
N LYS A 9 33.13 4.06 0.26
CA LYS A 9 33.50 4.34 1.67
C LYS A 9 32.36 4.97 2.44
N ASP A 10 32.41 4.91 3.77
CA ASP A 10 31.43 5.60 4.62
C ASP A 10 31.35 7.11 4.31
N ALA A 11 30.13 7.61 4.17
CA ALA A 11 29.85 9.03 3.95
C ALA A 11 29.73 9.84 5.27
N THR A 12 29.90 9.21 6.44
CA THR A 12 29.92 9.90 7.74
C THR A 12 30.90 11.08 7.72
N GLY A 13 30.46 12.25 8.18
CA GLY A 13 31.24 13.50 8.16
C GLY A 13 31.31 14.20 6.80
N GLY A 14 30.70 13.63 5.76
CA GLY A 14 30.59 14.23 4.43
C GLY A 14 29.20 14.81 4.15
N PHE A 15 28.66 14.55 2.96
CA PHE A 15 27.33 14.99 2.55
C PHE A 15 26.38 13.80 2.45
N ILE A 16 25.16 13.94 2.97
CA ILE A 16 24.10 12.92 2.89
C ILE A 16 22.85 13.59 2.36
N HIS A 17 22.20 12.95 1.39
CA HIS A 17 20.95 13.40 0.81
C HIS A 17 19.93 12.26 0.77
N GLY A 18 18.70 12.57 1.17
CA GLY A 18 17.57 11.64 1.17
C GLY A 18 16.48 12.13 2.12
N PHE A 19 15.34 11.41 2.15
CA PHE A 19 14.26 11.74 3.07
C PHE A 19 14.66 11.41 4.51
N VAL A 20 14.28 12.26 5.46
CA VAL A 20 14.32 11.97 6.90
C VAL A 20 12.87 11.76 7.34
N PRO A 21 12.50 10.63 7.97
CA PRO A 21 13.35 9.65 8.64
C PRO A 21 13.61 8.35 7.84
N ALA A 22 13.81 8.40 6.52
CA ALA A 22 13.96 7.20 5.71
C ALA A 22 15.18 6.33 6.11
N PRO A 23 15.16 5.01 5.84
CA PRO A 23 16.30 4.13 6.07
C PRO A 23 17.52 4.55 5.24
N ASP A 24 18.72 4.15 5.67
CA ASP A 24 19.97 4.51 4.99
C ASP A 24 20.08 3.96 3.56
N SER A 25 19.36 2.89 3.24
CA SER A 25 19.24 2.36 1.88
C SER A 25 18.56 3.34 0.91
N GLN A 26 17.77 4.28 1.42
CA GLN A 26 17.08 5.31 0.62
C GLN A 26 17.81 6.65 0.66
N LYS A 27 19.09 6.66 1.03
CA LYS A 27 19.93 7.85 1.08
C LYS A 27 21.14 7.66 0.17
N VAL A 28 21.64 8.76 -0.34
CA VAL A 28 22.92 8.82 -1.06
C VAL A 28 23.91 9.65 -0.26
N GLY A 29 25.16 9.20 -0.21
CA GLY A 29 26.23 9.87 0.53
C GLY A 29 27.41 10.26 -0.36
N LEU A 30 28.21 11.21 0.11
CA LEU A 30 29.56 11.50 -0.38
C LEU A 30 30.48 11.60 0.83
N CYS A 31 31.61 10.88 0.81
CA CYS A 31 32.64 11.03 1.83
C CYS A 31 33.32 12.41 1.75
N PRO A 32 34.03 12.85 2.80
CA PRO A 32 34.69 14.16 2.82
C PRO A 32 35.59 14.42 1.61
N GLU A 33 36.33 13.40 1.15
CA GLU A 33 37.23 13.47 -0.01
C GLU A 33 36.49 13.82 -1.32
N HIS A 34 35.22 13.42 -1.44
CA HIS A 34 34.41 13.57 -2.64
C HIS A 34 33.35 14.67 -2.54
N ASN A 35 33.37 15.45 -1.45
CA ASN A 35 32.32 16.42 -1.09
C ASN A 35 32.39 17.75 -1.87
N SER A 36 32.62 17.69 -3.18
CA SER A 36 32.65 18.86 -4.06
C SER A 36 31.24 19.27 -4.50
N LEU A 37 31.03 20.53 -4.90
CA LEU A 37 29.74 21.02 -5.39
C LEU A 37 29.25 20.24 -6.63
N GLU A 38 30.17 19.91 -7.54
CA GLU A 38 29.85 19.14 -8.74
C GLU A 38 29.38 17.72 -8.37
N ASN A 39 30.07 17.06 -7.44
CA ASN A 39 29.71 15.72 -7.00
C ASN A 39 28.39 15.71 -6.23
N LYS A 40 28.10 16.74 -5.44
CA LYS A 40 26.78 16.90 -4.77
C LYS A 40 25.64 16.91 -5.79
N LYS A 41 25.78 17.69 -6.87
CA LYS A 41 24.78 17.74 -7.94
C LYS A 41 24.57 16.36 -8.57
N LYS A 42 25.67 15.64 -8.87
CA LYS A 42 25.61 14.27 -9.40
C LYS A 42 24.92 13.30 -8.44
N ALA A 43 25.26 13.36 -7.14
CA ALA A 43 24.67 12.50 -6.12
C ALA A 43 23.16 12.75 -5.95
N ILE A 44 22.72 14.01 -5.91
CA ILE A 44 21.29 14.36 -5.83
C ILE A 44 20.53 13.87 -7.06
N LEU A 45 21.07 14.10 -8.27
CA LEU A 45 20.45 13.62 -9.50
C LEU A 45 20.35 12.10 -9.53
N HIS A 46 21.40 11.40 -9.11
CA HIS A 46 21.38 9.94 -8.99
C HIS A 46 20.28 9.48 -8.03
N TRP A 47 20.17 10.10 -6.85
CA TRP A 47 19.13 9.77 -5.88
C TRP A 47 17.71 9.99 -6.44
N ILE A 48 17.46 11.09 -7.14
CA ILE A 48 16.16 11.35 -7.77
C ILE A 48 15.81 10.26 -8.78
N VAL A 49 16.77 9.83 -9.61
CA VAL A 49 16.57 8.77 -10.61
C VAL A 49 16.31 7.43 -9.93
N SER A 50 17.09 7.07 -8.91
CA SER A 50 16.93 5.82 -8.16
C SER A 50 15.57 5.75 -7.46
N MET A 51 15.12 6.84 -6.82
CA MET A 51 13.80 6.88 -6.18
C MET A 51 12.66 6.76 -7.18
N LYS A 52 12.76 7.39 -8.36
CA LYS A 52 11.76 7.23 -9.42
C LYS A 52 11.67 5.78 -9.90
N ALA A 53 12.81 5.11 -10.07
CA ALA A 53 12.87 3.71 -10.48
C ALA A 53 12.28 2.78 -9.40
N GLU A 54 12.57 3.02 -8.12
CA GLU A 54 12.00 2.26 -7.01
C GLU A 54 10.47 2.43 -6.92
N VAL A 55 9.97 3.65 -7.07
CA VAL A 55 8.52 3.92 -7.09
C VAL A 55 7.85 3.23 -8.28
N ALA A 56 8.46 3.28 -9.46
CA ALA A 56 7.95 2.61 -10.66
C ALA A 56 7.90 1.09 -10.46
N SER A 57 9.00 0.49 -10.00
CA SER A 57 9.08 -0.94 -9.71
C SER A 57 8.06 -1.38 -8.65
N GLY A 58 7.89 -0.59 -7.59
CA GLY A 58 6.88 -0.84 -6.55
C GLY A 58 5.45 -0.76 -7.09
N ASN A 59 5.18 0.11 -8.07
CA ASN A 59 3.88 0.21 -8.73
C ASN A 59 3.63 -0.94 -9.72
N GLU A 60 4.64 -1.38 -10.47
CA GLU A 60 4.53 -2.54 -11.38
C GLU A 60 4.23 -3.84 -10.63
N HIS A 61 4.89 -4.07 -9.49
CA HIS A 61 4.61 -5.22 -8.63
C HIS A 61 3.22 -5.15 -7.98
N LYS A 62 2.68 -3.94 -7.76
CA LYS A 62 1.32 -3.74 -7.27
C LYS A 62 0.27 -3.88 -8.37
N ALA A 63 0.57 -3.50 -9.61
CA ALA A 63 -0.32 -3.67 -10.76
C ALA A 63 -0.68 -5.14 -10.98
N TYR A 64 0.26 -6.07 -10.75
CA TYR A 64 -0.02 -7.51 -10.79
C TYR A 64 -1.02 -8.01 -9.72
N ARG A 65 -1.19 -7.24 -8.62
CA ARG A 65 -2.17 -7.53 -7.56
C ARG A 65 -3.52 -6.85 -7.75
N ILE A 66 -3.67 -5.99 -8.77
CA ILE A 66 -4.99 -5.44 -9.14
C ILE A 66 -5.69 -6.45 -10.03
N LYS A 67 -6.10 -7.59 -9.45
CA LYS A 67 -7.28 -8.28 -9.99
C LYS A 67 -8.41 -7.24 -9.91
N ALA A 68 -9.19 -7.08 -10.97
CA ALA A 68 -10.41 -6.27 -10.91
C ALA A 68 -11.14 -6.60 -9.61
N PRO A 69 -11.66 -5.60 -8.86
CA PRO A 69 -12.34 -5.89 -7.60
C PRO A 69 -13.41 -6.94 -7.89
N LEU A 70 -13.24 -8.15 -7.36
CA LEU A 70 -14.29 -9.15 -7.43
C LEU A 70 -15.45 -8.55 -6.64
N HIS A 71 -16.55 -8.28 -7.34
CA HIS A 71 -17.76 -7.88 -6.68
C HIS A 71 -18.36 -9.13 -6.06
N TYR A 72 -18.60 -9.09 -4.77
CA TYR A 72 -19.30 -10.14 -4.05
C TYR A 72 -20.65 -9.62 -3.63
N LEU A 73 -21.67 -10.47 -3.71
CA LEU A 73 -22.97 -10.17 -3.15
C LEU A 73 -23.07 -10.89 -1.80
N LEU A 74 -23.14 -10.09 -0.73
CA LEU A 74 -23.31 -10.58 0.62
C LEU A 74 -24.80 -10.65 0.95
N THR A 75 -25.33 -11.83 1.21
CA THR A 75 -26.73 -12.02 1.61
C THR A 75 -26.81 -12.29 3.10
N ILE A 76 -27.35 -11.35 3.86
CA ILE A 76 -27.48 -11.42 5.32
C ILE A 76 -28.92 -11.77 5.67
N ARG A 77 -29.09 -12.82 6.48
CA ARG A 77 -30.35 -13.18 7.14
C ARG A 77 -30.28 -12.72 8.59
N TYR A 78 -31.14 -11.80 8.99
CA TYR A 78 -31.16 -11.25 10.33
C TYR A 78 -31.93 -12.15 11.30
N THR A 79 -31.64 -12.02 12.60
CA THR A 79 -32.31 -12.77 13.66
C THR A 79 -33.78 -12.39 13.84
N ASP A 80 -34.17 -11.17 13.43
CA ASP A 80 -35.55 -10.66 13.42
C ASP A 80 -36.38 -11.13 12.21
N GLY A 81 -35.77 -11.89 11.29
CA GLY A 81 -36.43 -12.41 10.08
C GLY A 81 -36.22 -11.58 8.81
N GLY A 82 -35.52 -10.44 8.88
CA GLY A 82 -35.16 -9.66 7.69
C GLY A 82 -34.11 -10.34 6.81
N VAL A 83 -34.06 -9.97 5.53
CA VAL A 83 -32.98 -10.34 4.61
C VAL A 83 -32.45 -9.09 3.90
N SER A 84 -31.13 -8.97 3.75
CA SER A 84 -30.50 -7.91 2.97
C SER A 84 -29.42 -8.48 2.07
N SER A 85 -29.37 -7.99 0.82
CA SER A 85 -28.30 -8.28 -0.12
C SER A 85 -27.46 -7.02 -0.32
N ILE A 86 -26.17 -7.09 0.03
CA ILE A 86 -25.24 -5.97 0.02
C ILE A 86 -24.10 -6.30 -0.94
N PRO A 87 -23.94 -5.56 -2.05
CA PRO A 87 -22.76 -5.69 -2.88
C PRO A 87 -21.54 -5.18 -2.11
N CYS A 88 -20.44 -5.92 -2.18
CA CYS A 88 -19.22 -5.64 -1.44
C CYS A 88 -17.97 -6.02 -2.24
N LEU A 89 -16.87 -5.33 -1.96
CA LEU A 89 -15.53 -5.64 -2.47
C LEU A 89 -14.79 -6.59 -1.51
N GLN A 90 -15.11 -6.45 -0.22
CA GLN A 90 -14.48 -7.20 0.86
C GLN A 90 -15.43 -7.23 2.06
N TRP A 91 -15.36 -8.30 2.83
CA TRP A 91 -16.02 -8.44 4.13
C TRP A 91 -15.06 -9.10 5.12
N GLU A 92 -15.18 -8.75 6.39
CA GLU A 92 -14.46 -9.42 7.47
C GLU A 92 -15.28 -9.39 8.77
N VAL A 93 -15.07 -10.39 9.61
CA VAL A 93 -15.60 -10.40 10.99
C VAL A 93 -14.51 -9.86 11.90
N THR A 94 -14.79 -8.76 12.59
CA THR A 94 -13.84 -8.13 13.50
C THR A 94 -13.86 -8.78 14.89
N ASP A 95 -12.81 -8.54 15.67
CA ASP A 95 -12.69 -9.01 17.06
C ASP A 95 -13.83 -8.51 17.97
N ASN A 96 -14.50 -7.42 17.59
CA ASN A 96 -15.62 -6.83 18.32
C ASN A 96 -16.98 -7.46 17.95
N SER A 97 -17.00 -8.64 17.34
CA SER A 97 -18.23 -9.33 16.92
C SER A 97 -19.09 -8.48 15.99
N THR A 98 -18.46 -7.77 15.05
CA THR A 98 -19.14 -7.05 13.97
C THR A 98 -18.70 -7.55 12.61
N LEU A 99 -19.67 -7.64 11.69
CA LEU A 99 -19.40 -7.85 10.28
C LEU A 99 -19.11 -6.48 9.64
N GLN A 100 -17.88 -6.29 9.21
CA GLN A 100 -17.42 -5.13 8.47
C GLN A 100 -17.49 -5.42 6.97
N ILE A 101 -18.10 -4.51 6.22
CA ILE A 101 -18.33 -4.65 4.78
C ILE A 101 -17.80 -3.41 4.08
N ILE A 102 -16.92 -3.61 3.10
CA ILE A 102 -16.45 -2.57 2.19
C ILE A 102 -17.32 -2.61 0.95
N ARG A 103 -18.10 -1.55 0.71
CA ARG A 103 -19.00 -1.46 -0.45
C ARG A 103 -18.25 -0.98 -1.71
N PRO A 104 -18.81 -1.17 -2.92
CA PRO A 104 -18.19 -0.70 -4.18
C PRO A 104 -17.93 0.81 -4.24
N ASP A 105 -18.76 1.60 -3.54
CA ASP A 105 -18.59 3.05 -3.38
C ASP A 105 -17.50 3.43 -2.36
N LYS A 106 -16.76 2.44 -1.85
CA LYS A 106 -15.71 2.54 -0.82
C LYS A 106 -16.22 2.99 0.56
N THR A 107 -17.52 2.93 0.80
CA THR A 107 -18.07 3.15 2.13
C THR A 107 -17.93 1.90 3.00
N LEU A 108 -17.84 2.11 4.31
CA LEU A 108 -17.80 1.05 5.32
C LEU A 108 -19.16 0.90 5.96
N THR A 109 -19.65 -0.33 6.01
CA THR A 109 -20.85 -0.70 6.77
C THR A 109 -20.47 -1.69 7.86
N PHE A 110 -20.98 -1.47 9.07
CA PHE A 110 -20.75 -2.34 10.22
C PHE A 110 -22.10 -2.89 10.71
N ILE A 111 -22.20 -4.21 10.82
CA ILE A 111 -23.41 -4.88 11.30
C ILE A 111 -23.02 -5.80 12.47
N PRO A 112 -23.53 -5.55 13.69
CA PRO A 112 -23.25 -6.44 14.82
C PRO A 112 -23.74 -7.87 14.55
N LEU A 113 -22.90 -8.87 14.83
CA LEU A 113 -23.23 -10.28 14.59
C LEU A 113 -24.45 -10.75 15.40
N LEU A 114 -24.75 -10.09 16.53
CA LEU A 114 -25.95 -10.37 17.35
C LEU A 114 -27.25 -10.26 16.54
N HIS A 115 -27.26 -9.41 15.51
CA HIS A 115 -28.41 -9.23 14.63
C HIS A 115 -28.40 -10.18 13.43
N ILE A 116 -27.33 -10.93 13.21
CA ILE A 116 -27.16 -11.79 12.04
C ILE A 116 -27.36 -13.25 12.45
N ARG A 117 -28.35 -13.89 11.83
CA ARG A 117 -28.56 -15.34 11.98
C ARG A 117 -27.59 -16.13 11.10
N GLN A 118 -27.41 -15.67 9.87
CA GLN A 118 -26.51 -16.27 8.88
C GLN A 118 -26.18 -15.23 7.82
N PHE A 119 -24.98 -15.28 7.26
CA PHE A 119 -24.67 -14.59 6.02
C PHE A 119 -24.02 -15.55 5.03
N ASP A 120 -24.34 -15.39 3.76
CA ASP A 120 -23.81 -16.16 2.64
C ASP A 120 -23.15 -15.21 1.65
N VAL A 121 -22.08 -15.66 0.99
CA VAL A 121 -21.32 -14.88 0.00
C VAL A 121 -21.46 -15.57 -1.35
N SER A 122 -21.86 -14.83 -2.37
CA SER A 122 -21.79 -15.28 -3.76
C SER A 122 -20.93 -14.34 -4.59
N GLU A 123 -20.12 -14.88 -5.49
CA GLU A 123 -19.40 -14.07 -6.49
C GLU A 123 -20.41 -13.45 -7.45
N GLU A 124 -20.43 -12.12 -7.53
CA GLU A 124 -21.14 -11.41 -8.59
C GLU A 124 -20.19 -11.34 -9.79
N MET A 125 -20.44 -12.20 -10.78
CA MET A 125 -19.73 -12.09 -12.06
C MET A 125 -20.07 -10.73 -12.66
N SER A 126 -19.10 -9.80 -12.64
CA SER A 126 -19.22 -8.51 -13.31
C SER A 126 -19.77 -8.70 -14.73
N PRO A 127 -20.74 -7.90 -15.19
CA PRO A 127 -21.28 -8.04 -16.53
C PRO A 127 -20.13 -7.94 -17.54
N LYS A 128 -20.10 -8.87 -18.51
CA LYS A 128 -19.23 -8.75 -19.68
C LYS A 128 -19.52 -7.41 -20.32
N ALA A 129 -18.52 -6.52 -20.33
CA ALA A 129 -18.51 -5.31 -21.14
C ALA A 129 -18.57 -5.66 -22.63
#